data_AF-A0A0F6Z513-F1
#
_entry.id   AF-A0A0F6Z513-F1
#
_cell.length_a   1.000
_cell.length_b   1.000
_cell.length_c   1.000
_cell.angle_alpha   90.00
_cell.angle_beta   90.00
_cell.angle_gamma   90.00
#
_symmetry.space_group_name_H-M   'P 1'
#
loop_
_entity.id
_entity.type
_entity.pdbx_description
1 polymer ?
#
loop_
_entity_poly.entity_id
_entity_poly.type
_entity_poly.pdbx_seq_one_letter_code
_entity_poly.pdbx_strand_id
1 'polypeptide(L)'
;MTLPKDDQPDNYQGSHHRTHIRWLALDPWNLIAHLWIPNDKRAGNFYVGTYCTGGNYRDLVDLKGFKLHGDLKGFIVGSNTGFTVGALNTRGHALTLNGDPLELCPACMTMALTQAEMQGQNKYPIKGLIAAMDQQPANTIVERENK
;
A
#
# COMPACT_ATOMS: atom_id res chain seq x y z
N MET A 1 0.31 -23.01 -20.74
CA MET A 1 1.17 -23.40 -19.61
C MET A 1 0.34 -23.29 -18.35
N THR A 2 0.21 -24.37 -17.59
CA THR A 2 -0.48 -24.36 -16.29
C THR A 2 0.61 -24.27 -15.23
N LEU A 3 0.53 -23.27 -14.35
CA LEU A 3 1.50 -23.12 -13.27
C LEU A 3 1.48 -24.38 -12.37
N PRO A 4 2.64 -24.80 -11.82
CA PRO A 4 2.73 -25.84 -10.80
C PRO A 4 1.69 -25.58 -9.70
N LYS A 5 1.08 -26.64 -9.14
CA LYS A 5 -0.02 -26.53 -8.15
C LYS A 5 0.29 -25.58 -6.99
N ASP A 6 1.56 -25.48 -6.61
CA ASP A 6 1.98 -24.56 -5.56
C ASP A 6 2.05 -23.11 -6.03
N ASP A 7 2.55 -22.89 -7.24
CA ASP A 7 2.56 -21.58 -7.91
C ASP A 7 1.19 -21.17 -8.47
N GLN A 8 0.20 -22.07 -8.41
CA GLN A 8 -1.18 -21.66 -8.60
C GLN A 8 -1.57 -20.79 -7.43
N PRO A 9 -2.27 -19.67 -7.67
CA PRO A 9 -2.66 -18.77 -6.60
C PRO A 9 -3.48 -19.51 -5.55
N ASP A 10 -2.86 -19.84 -4.43
CA ASP A 10 -3.53 -20.52 -3.35
C ASP A 10 -4.46 -19.51 -2.67
N ASN A 11 -5.75 -19.84 -2.64
CA ASN A 11 -6.87 -19.10 -2.09
C ASN A 11 -6.55 -17.61 -1.84
N TYR A 12 -6.62 -16.77 -2.87
CA TYR A 12 -6.65 -15.31 -2.71
C TYR A 12 -7.84 -14.94 -1.81
N GLN A 13 -7.64 -14.90 -0.51
CA GLN A 13 -8.69 -14.59 0.46
C GLN A 13 -8.87 -13.08 0.64
N GLY A 14 -8.17 -12.25 -0.15
CA GLY A 14 -8.44 -10.83 -0.22
C GLY A 14 -8.20 -10.14 1.12
N SER A 15 -6.96 -10.19 1.63
CA SER A 15 -6.57 -9.42 2.83
C SER A 15 -6.65 -7.89 2.63
N HIS A 16 -7.14 -7.44 1.48
CA HIS A 16 -7.59 -6.08 1.17
C HIS A 16 -8.50 -5.45 2.24
N HIS A 17 -9.23 -6.26 3.01
CA HIS A 17 -10.08 -5.81 4.12
C HIS A 17 -9.32 -5.61 5.45
N ARG A 18 -8.03 -5.96 5.51
CA ARG A 18 -7.18 -5.88 6.72
C ARG A 18 -6.00 -4.93 6.55
N THR A 19 -5.51 -4.76 5.33
CA THR A 19 -4.46 -3.77 5.02
C THR A 19 -5.10 -2.40 4.93
N HIS A 20 -4.58 -1.45 5.70
CA HIS A 20 -5.12 -0.10 5.78
C HIS A 20 -4.15 0.92 5.18
N ILE A 21 -4.71 1.93 4.53
CA ILE A 21 -4.03 3.15 4.13
C ILE A 21 -4.56 4.28 4.99
N ARG A 22 -3.63 4.93 5.70
CA ARG A 22 -3.94 6.07 6.56
C ARG A 22 -3.68 7.41 5.89
N TRP A 23 -2.71 7.48 5.00
CA TRP A 23 -2.24 8.75 4.47
C TRP A 23 -2.36 8.76 2.95
N LEU A 24 -2.82 9.88 2.40
CA LEU A 24 -2.76 10.17 0.98
C LEU A 24 -1.80 11.32 0.74
N ALA A 25 -0.98 11.21 -0.30
CA ALA A 25 -0.22 12.33 -0.83
C ALA A 25 -0.95 12.89 -2.04
N LEU A 26 -1.25 14.19 -1.99
CA LEU A 26 -2.04 14.84 -3.03
C LEU A 26 -1.13 15.39 -4.13
N ASP A 27 -1.50 15.09 -5.37
CA ASP A 27 -1.09 15.82 -6.56
C ASP A 27 -2.26 16.72 -6.99
N PRO A 28 -2.30 17.98 -6.52
CA PRO A 28 -3.41 18.89 -6.80
C PRO A 28 -3.45 19.35 -8.27
N TRP A 29 -2.36 19.20 -9.02
CA TRP A 29 -2.32 19.62 -10.43
C TRP A 29 -2.99 18.61 -11.35
N ASN A 30 -2.88 17.32 -11.01
CA ASN A 30 -3.49 16.24 -11.78
C ASN A 30 -4.76 15.68 -11.13
N LEU A 31 -5.16 16.21 -9.96
CA LEU A 31 -6.27 15.67 -9.14
C LEU A 31 -6.08 14.18 -8.83
N ILE A 32 -4.85 13.79 -8.51
CA ILE A 32 -4.50 12.40 -8.17
C ILE A 32 -4.11 12.30 -6.70
N ALA A 33 -4.71 11.36 -5.99
CA ALA A 33 -4.28 10.93 -4.66
C ALA A 33 -3.37 9.69 -4.77
N HIS A 34 -2.16 9.82 -4.24
CA HIS A 34 -1.22 8.72 -4.12
C HIS A 34 -1.30 8.08 -2.74
N LEU A 35 -1.23 6.75 -2.68
CA LEU A 35 -1.27 6.03 -1.42
C LEU A 35 0.10 6.10 -0.74
N TRP A 36 0.14 6.70 0.43
CA TRP A 36 1.37 6.93 1.16
C TRP A 36 1.71 5.73 2.07
N ILE A 37 2.99 5.35 2.08
CA ILE A 37 3.51 4.24 2.88
C ILE A 37 4.17 4.83 4.14
N PRO A 38 3.59 4.63 5.34
CA PRO A 38 4.28 4.96 6.58
C PRO A 38 5.46 3.99 6.77
N ASN A 39 6.63 4.50 7.15
CA ASN A 39 7.80 3.65 7.40
C ASN A 39 7.69 2.89 8.73
N ASP A 40 8.26 1.69 8.77
CA ASP A 40 8.52 0.95 9.99
C ASP A 40 9.53 1.73 10.85
N LYS A 41 9.34 1.70 12.18
CA LYS A 41 10.02 2.57 13.16
C LYS A 41 11.55 2.35 13.26
N ARG A 42 12.14 1.45 12.46
CA ARG A 42 13.52 0.98 12.60
C ARG A 42 14.57 1.85 11.90
N ALA A 43 14.19 2.73 10.98
CA ALA A 43 15.14 3.39 10.07
C ALA A 43 15.43 4.88 10.36
N GLY A 44 14.91 5.48 11.44
CA GLY A 44 15.24 6.87 11.83
C GLY A 44 14.82 7.98 10.85
N ASN A 45 14.31 7.63 9.66
CA ASN A 45 13.78 8.51 8.63
C ASN A 45 12.28 8.26 8.47
N PHE A 46 11.50 9.33 8.60
CA PHE A 46 10.07 9.21 8.94
C PHE A 46 9.16 8.72 7.82
N TYR A 47 9.58 8.60 6.54
CA TYR A 47 8.66 8.23 5.45
C TYR A 47 9.38 7.52 4.29
N VAL A 48 8.76 6.50 3.67
CA VAL A 48 9.29 5.79 2.47
C VAL A 48 8.78 6.41 1.16
N GLY A 49 7.69 7.18 1.20
CA GLY A 49 7.06 7.79 0.04
C GLY A 49 5.76 7.07 -0.34
N THR A 50 5.41 7.11 -1.62
CA THR A 50 4.19 6.46 -2.15
C THR A 50 4.51 5.14 -2.83
N TYR A 51 3.51 4.27 -2.96
CA TYR A 51 3.67 2.99 -3.65
C TYR A 51 4.17 3.10 -5.10
N CYS A 52 3.89 4.21 -5.78
CA CYS A 52 4.35 4.40 -7.15
C CYS A 52 5.68 5.18 -7.24
N THR A 53 6.28 5.58 -6.11
CA THR A 53 7.52 6.39 -6.06
C THR A 53 7.46 7.72 -6.83
N GLY A 54 6.26 8.15 -7.22
CA GLY A 54 6.08 9.38 -8.02
C GLY A 54 6.26 10.65 -7.20
N GLY A 55 6.31 11.79 -7.89
CA GLY A 55 5.76 13.09 -7.45
C GLY A 55 6.46 13.93 -6.37
N ASN A 56 6.44 15.25 -6.59
CA ASN A 56 6.65 16.30 -5.59
C ASN A 56 5.31 16.62 -4.90
N TYR A 57 4.97 15.85 -3.88
CA TYR A 57 3.71 16.00 -3.16
C TYR A 57 3.70 17.28 -2.33
N ARG A 58 2.63 18.07 -2.47
CA ARG A 58 2.48 19.31 -1.68
C ARG A 58 1.92 19.04 -0.30
N ASP A 59 0.95 18.14 -0.21
CA ASP A 59 0.17 17.94 1.00
C ASP A 59 -0.05 16.46 1.28
N LEU A 60 -0.03 16.13 2.58
CA LEU A 60 -0.42 14.84 3.12
C LEU A 60 -1.76 14.97 3.84
N VAL A 61 -2.69 14.08 3.53
CA VAL A 61 -4.00 14.01 4.15
C VAL A 61 -4.09 12.78 5.04
N ASP A 62 -4.42 12.97 6.32
CA ASP A 62 -4.78 11.88 7.24
C ASP A 62 -6.23 11.46 6.95
N LEU A 63 -6.42 10.17 6.65
CA LEU A 63 -7.73 9.57 6.42
C LEU A 63 -8.44 9.18 7.72
N LYS A 64 -7.79 9.33 8.88
CA LYS A 64 -8.43 9.08 10.18
C LYS A 64 -9.66 9.98 10.36
N GLY A 65 -10.82 9.38 10.56
CA GLY A 65 -12.09 10.10 10.74
C GLY A 65 -12.65 10.73 9.46
N PHE A 66 -11.96 10.57 8.33
CA PHE A 66 -12.42 11.06 7.03
C PHE A 66 -13.65 10.27 6.57
N LYS A 67 -14.54 10.86 5.77
CA LYS A 67 -15.76 10.20 5.29
C LYS A 67 -15.65 9.92 3.80
N LEU A 68 -15.79 8.66 3.41
CA LEU A 68 -15.99 8.24 2.02
C LEU A 68 -17.47 8.08 1.75
N HIS A 69 -18.02 8.90 0.87
CA HIS A 69 -19.40 8.78 0.44
C HIS A 69 -19.55 7.58 -0.53
N GLY A 70 -20.69 6.90 -0.50
CA GLY A 70 -21.01 5.85 -1.46
C GLY A 70 -22.24 6.22 -2.27
N ASP A 71 -22.37 5.59 -3.44
CA ASP A 71 -23.41 5.87 -4.44
C ASP A 71 -24.85 5.68 -3.91
N LEU A 72 -25.03 4.90 -2.83
CA LEU A 72 -26.33 4.58 -2.22
C LEU A 72 -26.63 5.36 -0.91
N LYS A 73 -26.16 6.61 -0.77
CA LYS A 73 -26.40 7.53 0.37
C LYS A 73 -25.76 7.15 1.72
N GLY A 74 -24.90 6.14 1.77
CA GLY A 74 -24.11 5.80 2.96
C GLY A 74 -22.71 6.44 2.95
N PHE A 75 -22.07 6.58 4.12
CA PHE A 75 -20.65 6.93 4.21
C PHE A 75 -19.88 5.88 5.03
N ILE A 76 -18.60 5.65 4.69
CA ILE A 76 -17.66 4.93 5.55
C ILE A 76 -16.79 5.98 6.24
N VAL A 77 -16.66 5.88 7.55
CA VAL A 77 -15.70 6.69 8.31
C VAL A 77 -14.38 5.94 8.41
N GLY A 78 -13.29 6.61 8.06
CA GLY A 78 -11.93 6.07 8.24
C GLY A 78 -11.68 5.82 9.71
N SER A 79 -11.21 4.62 10.03
CA SER A 79 -10.87 4.24 11.40
C SER A 79 -9.60 4.97 11.87
N ASN A 80 -9.15 4.71 13.10
CA ASN A 80 -7.84 5.22 13.57
C ASN A 80 -6.65 4.76 12.71
N THR A 81 -6.81 3.67 11.94
CA THR A 81 -5.82 3.15 11.01
C THR A 81 -6.07 3.59 9.56
N GLY A 82 -7.10 4.40 9.30
CA GLY A 82 -7.51 4.85 7.98
C GLY A 82 -8.55 3.93 7.33
N PHE A 83 -8.50 3.82 6.00
CA PHE A 83 -9.39 2.96 5.21
C PHE A 83 -8.69 1.68 4.78
N THR A 84 -9.45 0.61 4.63
CA THR A 84 -8.93 -0.62 4.04
C THR A 84 -8.64 -0.41 2.55
N VAL A 85 -7.63 -1.11 2.02
CA VAL A 85 -7.33 -1.07 0.57
C VAL A 85 -8.57 -1.47 -0.25
N GLY A 86 -9.36 -2.43 0.23
CA GLY A 86 -10.62 -2.82 -0.41
C GLY A 86 -11.68 -1.71 -0.42
N ALA A 87 -11.80 -0.92 0.65
CA ALA A 87 -12.71 0.23 0.68
C ALA A 87 -12.28 1.33 -0.28
N LEU A 88 -10.97 1.60 -0.38
CA LEU A 88 -10.43 2.55 -1.35
C LEU A 88 -10.58 2.07 -2.79
N ASN A 89 -10.38 0.78 -3.06
CA ASN A 89 -10.57 0.23 -4.41
C ASN A 89 -12.02 0.30 -4.90
N THR A 90 -12.99 0.19 -3.98
CA THR A 90 -14.42 0.16 -4.33
C THR A 90 -15.11 1.52 -4.24
N ARG A 91 -14.56 2.47 -3.45
CA ARG A 91 -15.20 3.77 -3.15
C ARG A 91 -14.25 4.96 -3.24
N GLY A 92 -13.03 4.76 -3.70
CA GLY A 92 -12.02 5.81 -3.82
C GLY A 92 -12.43 6.95 -4.74
N HIS A 93 -13.31 6.68 -5.71
CA HIS A 93 -13.88 7.69 -6.62
C HIS A 93 -14.75 8.74 -5.92
N ALA A 94 -15.14 8.51 -4.67
CA ALA A 94 -15.92 9.46 -3.88
C ALA A 94 -15.07 10.48 -3.11
N LEU A 95 -13.74 10.43 -3.25
CA LEU A 95 -12.85 11.45 -2.73
C LEU A 95 -12.98 12.72 -3.58
N THR A 96 -13.04 13.86 -2.90
CA THR A 96 -13.06 15.17 -3.57
C THR A 96 -12.03 16.08 -2.93
N LEU A 97 -11.35 16.89 -3.74
CA LEU A 97 -10.47 17.97 -3.30
C LEU A 97 -11.08 19.30 -3.76
N ASN A 98 -11.45 20.17 -2.81
CA ASN A 98 -12.14 21.44 -3.10
C ASN A 98 -13.41 21.31 -3.97
N GLY A 99 -14.09 20.15 -3.90
CA GLY A 99 -15.29 19.86 -4.70
C GLY A 99 -15.02 19.13 -6.00
N ASP A 100 -13.77 19.09 -6.49
CA ASP A 100 -13.40 18.34 -7.68
C ASP A 100 -13.13 16.87 -7.34
N PRO A 101 -13.53 15.92 -8.20
CA PRO A 101 -13.23 14.50 -8.00
C PRO A 101 -11.73 14.25 -7.95
N LEU A 102 -11.30 13.46 -6.97
CA LEU A 102 -9.92 13.06 -6.78
C LEU A 102 -9.77 11.59 -7.13
N GLU A 103 -8.93 11.29 -8.11
CA GLU A 103 -8.68 9.90 -8.53
C GLU A 103 -7.56 9.27 -7.72
N LEU A 104 -7.72 8.00 -7.34
CA LEU A 104 -6.62 7.25 -6.74
C LEU A 104 -5.62 6.83 -7.82
N CYS A 105 -4.33 7.06 -7.57
CA CYS A 105 -3.26 6.65 -8.48
C CYS A 105 -3.35 5.14 -8.77
N PRO A 106 -3.55 4.72 -10.04
CA PRO A 106 -3.73 3.31 -10.39
C PRO A 106 -2.53 2.44 -10.00
N ALA A 107 -1.31 2.95 -10.21
CA ALA A 107 -0.08 2.24 -9.82
C ALA A 107 0.00 2.03 -8.30
N CYS A 108 -0.38 3.04 -7.52
CA CYS A 108 -0.43 2.90 -6.06
C CYS A 108 -1.47 1.85 -5.64
N MET A 109 -2.66 1.86 -6.24
CA MET A 109 -3.71 0.89 -5.93
C MET A 109 -3.28 -0.54 -6.28
N THR A 110 -2.71 -0.78 -7.47
CA THR A 110 -2.21 -2.10 -7.88
C THR A 110 -1.17 -2.64 -6.89
N MET A 111 -0.21 -1.80 -6.48
CA MET A 111 0.81 -2.20 -5.53
C MET A 111 0.26 -2.44 -4.12
N ALA A 112 -0.68 -1.61 -3.66
CA ALA A 112 -1.33 -1.80 -2.36
C ALA A 112 -2.17 -3.08 -2.31
N LEU A 113 -2.89 -3.40 -3.39
CA LEU A 113 -3.61 -4.67 -3.55
C LEU A 113 -2.63 -5.84 -3.53
N THR A 114 -1.56 -5.77 -4.33
CA THR A 114 -0.53 -6.81 -4.38
C THR A 114 0.10 -7.04 -3.02
N GLN A 115 0.50 -5.98 -2.32
CA GLN A 115 1.08 -6.09 -0.98
C GLN A 115 0.09 -6.72 0.00
N ALA A 116 -1.17 -6.29 -0.03
CA ALA A 116 -2.20 -6.83 0.85
C ALA A 116 -2.45 -8.33 0.59
N GLU A 117 -2.44 -8.78 -0.67
CA GLU A 117 -2.47 -10.21 -1.00
C GLU A 117 -1.25 -10.94 -0.46
N MET A 118 -0.04 -10.45 -0.74
CA MET A 118 1.20 -11.06 -0.24
C MET A 118 1.22 -11.17 1.29
N GLN A 119 0.67 -10.20 2.00
CA GLN A 119 0.55 -10.22 3.46
C GLN A 119 -0.46 -11.23 3.99
N GLY A 120 -1.47 -11.59 3.18
CA GLY A 120 -2.52 -12.53 3.51
C GLY A 120 -2.19 -13.98 3.18
N GLN A 121 -1.11 -14.23 2.44
CA GLN A 121 -0.67 -15.57 2.07
C GLN A 121 -0.16 -16.33 3.30
N ASN A 122 -0.84 -17.42 3.65
CA ASN A 122 -0.43 -18.33 4.74
C ASN A 122 0.53 -19.42 4.24
N LYS A 123 0.39 -19.85 2.98
CA LYS A 123 1.20 -20.92 2.39
C LYS A 123 2.64 -20.49 2.14
N TYR A 124 2.81 -19.24 1.72
CA TYR A 124 4.10 -18.61 1.59
C TYR A 124 4.26 -17.64 2.76
N PRO A 125 5.07 -17.96 3.79
CA PRO A 125 5.27 -17.07 4.92
C PRO A 125 6.18 -15.90 4.52
N ILE A 126 5.75 -15.11 3.52
CA ILE A 126 6.51 -14.01 2.92
C ILE A 126 6.95 -13.04 4.01
N LYS A 127 6.09 -12.76 5.00
CA LYS A 127 6.45 -11.96 6.19
C LYS A 127 7.63 -12.53 6.96
N GLY A 128 7.64 -13.84 7.19
CA GLY A 128 8.73 -14.53 7.88
C GLY A 128 10.01 -14.56 7.05
N LEU A 129 9.89 -14.76 5.73
CA LEU A 129 11.00 -14.76 4.79
C LEU A 129 11.66 -13.39 4.67
N ILE A 130 10.87 -12.33 4.48
CA ILE A 130 11.37 -10.94 4.46
C ILE A 130 12.06 -10.62 5.79
N ALA A 131 11.43 -10.93 6.92
CA ALA A 131 12.02 -10.71 8.23
C ALA A 131 13.33 -11.49 8.45
N ALA A 132 13.48 -12.67 7.85
CA ALA A 132 14.71 -13.46 7.88
C ALA A 132 15.79 -12.87 6.96
N MET A 133 15.41 -12.37 5.78
CA MET A 133 16.31 -11.69 4.84
C MET A 133 16.86 -10.38 5.44
N ASP A 134 16.02 -9.60 6.12
CA ASP A 134 16.44 -8.37 6.81
C ASP A 134 17.42 -8.62 7.97
N GLN A 135 17.45 -9.86 8.49
CA GLN A 135 18.39 -10.30 9.52
C GLN A 135 19.67 -10.88 8.94
N GLN A 136 19.78 -11.06 7.62
CA GLN A 136 21.02 -11.52 7.01
C GLN A 136 22.06 -10.39 7.08
N PRO A 137 23.28 -10.66 7.57
CA PRO A 137 24.35 -9.67 7.51
C PRO A 137 24.58 -9.33 6.04
N ALA A 138 24.73 -8.03 5.74
CA ALA A 138 25.08 -7.59 4.40
C ALA A 138 26.28 -8.41 3.91
N ASN A 139 26.10 -9.12 2.78
CA ASN A 139 27.12 -9.99 2.21
C ASN A 139 28.45 -9.23 2.18
N THR A 140 29.37 -9.62 3.05
CA THR A 140 30.75 -9.16 2.96
C THR A 140 31.27 -9.75 1.66
N ILE A 141 31.44 -8.91 0.65
CA ILE A 141 32.13 -9.30 -0.58
C ILE A 141 33.54 -9.70 -0.14
N VAL A 142 33.81 -10.99 -0.08
CA VAL A 142 35.15 -11.50 0.16
C VAL A 142 35.89 -11.29 -1.15
N GLU A 143 36.59 -10.17 -1.27
CA GLU A 143 37.57 -9.97 -2.33
C GLU A 143 38.58 -11.11 -2.22
N ARG A 144 38.50 -12.08 -3.14
CA ARG A 144 39.55 -13.07 -3.32
C ARG A 144 40.73 -12.34 -3.94
N GLU A 145 41.69 -11.94 -3.11
CA GLU A 145 43.03 -11.60 -3.59
C GLU A 145 43.62 -12.84 -4.27
N ASN A 146 43.67 -12.80 -5.60
CA ASN A 146 44.42 -13.76 -6.40
C ASN A 146 45.91 -13.53 -6.13
N LYS A 147 46.55 -14.48 -5.44
CA LYS A 147 48.01 -14.66 -5.44
C LYS A 147 48.42 -15.65 -6.51
#